data_AF-A0A9P5JQ08-F1
#
_entry.id   AF-A0A9P5JQ08-F1
#
_cell.length_a   1.000
_cell.length_b   1.000
_cell.length_c   1.000
_cell.angle_alpha   90.00
_cell.angle_beta   90.00
_cell.angle_gamma   90.00
#
_symmetry.space_group_name_H-M   'P 1'
#
loop_
_entity.id
_entity.type
_entity.pdbx_description
1 polymer ?
#
loop_
_entity_poly.entity_id
_entity_poly.type
_entity_poly.pdbx_seq_one_letter_code
_entity_poly.pdbx_strand_id
1 'polypeptide(L)'
;MLQERVRALSVDNEPVVQSDESSIDQAASAAKLEKSLKQRPDEQELKDRNILKKSNVAPALQGIEEGLKRAQLEEDKLEHMLQQRPKPGELVSEGILTESEAPSAPTPPVHA
;
A
#
# COMPACT_ATOMS: atom_id res chain seq x y z
N MET A 1 63.25 -6.77 -34.83
CA MET A 1 62.59 -5.62 -35.48
C MET A 1 61.68 -6.15 -36.57
N LEU A 2 60.47 -6.55 -36.18
CA LEU A 2 59.36 -6.88 -37.10
C LEU A 2 58.10 -6.46 -36.35
N GLN A 3 57.85 -5.16 -36.37
CA GLN A 3 56.50 -4.61 -36.25
C GLN A 3 55.85 -4.80 -37.63
N GLU A 4 54.61 -5.27 -37.72
CA GLU A 4 53.49 -4.36 -38.00
C GLU A 4 52.11 -5.04 -37.86
N ARG A 5 51.38 -4.55 -36.85
CA ARG A 5 49.94 -4.24 -36.74
C ARG A 5 48.90 -5.25 -37.27
N VAL A 6 48.27 -5.87 -36.27
CA VAL A 6 46.90 -6.37 -36.25
C VAL A 6 45.93 -5.33 -36.83
N ARG A 7 45.18 -5.70 -37.87
CA ARG A 7 44.06 -4.92 -38.40
C ARG A 7 42.89 -5.06 -37.41
N ALA A 8 42.87 -4.18 -36.41
CA ALA A 8 41.75 -4.05 -35.49
C ALA A 8 40.50 -3.57 -36.24
N LEU A 9 39.38 -4.22 -35.91
CA LEU A 9 38.02 -3.89 -36.31
C LEU A 9 37.76 -2.41 -36.01
N SER A 10 37.69 -1.57 -37.04
CA SER A 10 37.05 -0.25 -36.92
C SER A 10 35.55 -0.50 -36.97
N VAL A 11 34.97 -0.78 -35.80
CA VAL A 11 33.57 -0.51 -35.54
C VAL A 11 33.49 1.01 -35.44
N ASP A 12 32.75 1.64 -36.34
CA ASP A 12 32.40 3.05 -36.26
C ASP A 12 31.66 3.31 -34.94
N ASN A 13 32.40 3.55 -33.88
CA ASN A 13 31.89 4.07 -32.62
C ASN A 13 32.00 5.59 -32.68
N GLU A 14 31.18 6.20 -33.54
CA GLU A 14 30.82 7.60 -33.41
C GLU A 14 30.22 7.78 -32.00
N PRO A 15 30.76 8.65 -31.14
CA PRO A 15 30.10 8.98 -29.91
C PRO A 15 28.76 9.63 -30.28
N VAL A 16 27.66 8.90 -30.13
CA VAL A 16 26.32 9.49 -30.19
C VAL A 16 26.32 10.63 -29.18
N VAL A 17 26.36 11.84 -29.70
CA VAL A 17 26.28 13.08 -28.95
C VAL A 17 24.89 13.11 -28.31
N GLN A 18 24.80 12.59 -27.08
CA GLN A 18 23.63 12.72 -26.22
C GLN A 18 23.62 14.12 -25.61
N SER A 19 23.50 15.16 -26.44
CA SER A 19 23.19 16.51 -25.97
C SER A 19 21.76 16.85 -26.34
N ASP A 20 20.99 17.28 -25.34
CA ASP A 20 19.76 18.09 -25.43
C ASP A 20 18.40 17.42 -25.12
N GLU A 21 18.29 16.12 -24.87
CA GLU A 21 16.99 15.53 -24.42
C GLU A 21 16.79 15.60 -22.90
N SER A 22 17.86 15.43 -22.11
CA SER A 22 17.78 15.41 -20.64
C SER A 22 17.39 16.75 -20.01
N SER A 23 17.63 17.87 -20.71
CA SER A 23 17.35 19.23 -20.19
C SER A 23 15.88 19.63 -20.38
N ILE A 24 15.24 19.15 -21.46
CA ILE A 24 13.81 19.36 -21.71
C ILE A 24 12.98 18.54 -20.71
N ASP A 25 13.39 17.30 -20.44
CA ASP A 25 12.82 16.45 -19.40
C ASP A 25 12.99 17.07 -18.00
N GLN A 26 14.12 17.74 -17.74
CA GLN A 26 14.33 18.49 -16.49
C GLN A 26 13.36 19.67 -16.34
N ALA A 27 13.15 20.46 -17.39
CA ALA A 27 12.20 21.57 -17.34
C ALA A 27 10.75 21.09 -17.13
N ALA A 28 10.34 20.03 -17.83
CA ALA A 28 9.00 19.44 -17.69
C ALA A 28 8.79 18.78 -16.31
N SER A 29 9.81 18.07 -15.80
CA SER A 29 9.77 17.45 -14.47
C SER A 29 9.77 18.49 -13.35
N ALA A 30 10.50 19.60 -13.49
CA ALA A 30 10.46 20.72 -12.55
C ALA A 30 9.06 21.34 -12.48
N ALA A 31 8.42 21.58 -13.63
CA ALA A 31 7.05 22.11 -13.67
C ALA A 31 6.04 21.14 -13.02
N LYS A 32 6.20 19.83 -13.23
CA LYS A 32 5.36 18.79 -12.59
C LYS A 32 5.56 18.77 -11.07
N LEU A 33 6.82 18.82 -10.61
CA LEU A 33 7.15 18.87 -9.19
C LEU A 33 6.53 20.10 -8.52
N GLU A 34 6.65 21.28 -9.14
CA GLU A 34 6.08 22.52 -8.61
C GLU A 34 4.55 22.40 -8.45
N LYS A 35 3.87 21.82 -9.43
CA LYS A 35 2.42 21.55 -9.35
C LYS A 35 2.08 20.58 -8.21
N SER A 36 2.85 19.50 -8.05
CA SER A 36 2.64 18.53 -6.96
C SER A 36 2.91 19.12 -5.58
N LEU A 37 3.90 20.00 -5.44
CA LEU A 37 4.17 20.70 -4.18
C LEU A 37 3.04 21.67 -3.79
N LYS A 38 2.43 22.36 -4.77
CA LYS A 38 1.25 23.21 -4.53
C LYS A 38 0.02 22.44 -4.05
N GLN A 39 -0.10 21.17 -4.45
CA GLN A 39 -1.22 20.28 -4.09
C GLN A 39 -0.85 19.29 -2.98
N ARG A 40 0.23 19.53 -2.24
CA ARG A 40 0.70 18.61 -1.20
C ARG A 40 -0.35 18.49 -0.08
N PRO A 41 -0.88 17.27 0.18
CA PRO A 41 -1.81 17.03 1.29
C PRO A 41 -1.15 17.25 2.64
N ASP A 42 -1.96 17.58 3.65
CA ASP A 42 -1.52 17.68 5.04
C ASP A 42 -1.29 16.29 5.66
N GLU A 43 -0.47 16.22 6.70
CA GLU A 43 -0.23 14.98 7.43
C GLU A 43 -1.52 14.37 7.99
N GLN A 44 -2.44 15.20 8.50
CA GLN A 44 -3.71 14.72 9.05
C GLN A 44 -4.58 14.11 7.96
N GLU A 45 -4.62 14.72 6.78
CA GLU A 45 -5.38 14.20 5.64
C GLU A 45 -4.85 12.81 5.21
N LEU A 46 -3.53 12.61 5.22
CA LEU A 46 -2.95 11.30 4.94
C LEU A 46 -3.30 10.26 6.01
N LYS A 47 -3.38 10.66 7.28
CA LYS A 47 -3.78 9.79 8.39
C LYS A 47 -5.26 9.41 8.32
N ASP A 48 -6.13 10.34 7.97
CA ASP A 48 -7.57 10.12 7.87
C ASP A 48 -7.91 9.23 6.67
N ARG A 49 -7.16 9.36 5.58
CA ARG A 49 -7.22 8.44 4.42
C ARG A 49 -6.55 7.08 4.67
N ASN A 50 -6.05 6.80 5.88
CA ASN A 50 -5.29 5.60 6.24
C ASN A 50 -4.02 5.34 5.38
N ILE A 51 -3.49 6.38 4.74
CA ILE A 51 -2.25 6.29 3.94
C ILE A 51 -1.04 6.35 4.88
N LEU A 52 -1.05 7.31 5.81
CA LEU A 52 -0.04 7.42 6.86
C LEU A 52 -0.57 6.79 8.15
N LYS A 53 0.16 5.84 8.71
CA LYS A 53 -0.23 5.19 9.97
C LYS A 53 -0.07 6.16 11.13
N LYS A 54 -1.04 6.18 12.04
CA LYS A 54 -0.98 6.96 13.30
C LYS A 54 -0.03 6.22 14.26
N SER A 55 1.27 6.44 14.12
CA SER A 55 2.29 5.82 14.96
C SER A 55 3.28 6.83 15.52
N ASN A 56 3.72 6.57 16.75
CA ASN A 56 4.76 7.33 17.44
C ASN A 56 6.15 6.67 17.31
N VAL A 57 6.26 5.56 16.57
CA VAL A 57 7.53 4.84 16.36
C VAL A 57 8.26 5.36 15.14
N ALA A 58 9.57 5.13 15.09
CA ALA A 58 10.41 5.50 13.96
C ALA A 58 9.88 4.89 12.64
N PRO A 59 10.04 5.57 11.48
CA PRO A 59 9.47 5.12 10.20
C PRO A 59 9.81 3.67 9.83
N ALA A 60 11.03 3.22 10.15
CA ALA A 60 11.48 1.85 9.86
C ALA A 60 10.73 0.77 10.67
N LEU A 61 10.14 1.11 11.82
CA LEU A 61 9.48 0.16 12.72
C LEU A 61 7.96 0.11 12.55
N GLN A 62 7.36 1.05 11.81
CA GLN A 62 5.91 1.17 11.66
C GLN A 62 5.29 -0.10 11.06
N GLY A 63 5.95 -0.71 10.06
CA GLY A 63 5.47 -1.94 9.45
C GLY A 63 5.48 -3.14 10.41
N ILE A 64 6.51 -3.24 11.26
CA ILE A 64 6.61 -4.31 12.27
C ILE A 64 5.56 -4.11 13.36
N GLU A 65 5.36 -2.87 13.80
CA GLU A 65 4.33 -2.51 14.79
C GLU A 65 2.92 -2.85 14.27
N GLU A 66 2.60 -2.51 13.01
CA GLU A 66 1.31 -2.83 12.41
C GLU A 66 1.09 -4.35 12.31
N GLY A 67 2.10 -5.10 11.89
CA GLY A 67 2.04 -6.56 11.85
C GLY A 67 1.74 -7.17 13.22
N LEU A 68 2.41 -6.69 14.27
CA LEU A 68 2.18 -7.15 15.63
C LEU A 68 0.77 -6.79 16.13
N LYS A 69 0.33 -5.54 15.92
CA LYS A 69 -1.02 -5.09 16.30
C LYS A 69 -2.09 -5.93 15.63
N ARG A 70 -1.90 -6.24 14.35
CA ARG A 70 -2.84 -7.06 13.58
C ARG A 70 -2.92 -8.48 14.13
N ALA A 71 -1.78 -9.13 14.38
CA ALA A 71 -1.75 -10.48 14.94
C ALA A 71 -2.47 -10.55 16.30
N GLN A 72 -2.20 -9.62 17.20
CA GLN A 72 -2.87 -9.55 18.52
C GLN A 72 -4.39 -9.35 18.41
N LEU A 73 -4.85 -8.57 17.42
CA LEU A 73 -6.29 -8.35 17.22
C LEU A 73 -6.97 -9.56 16.59
N GLU A 74 -6.36 -10.18 15.58
CA GLU A 74 -6.92 -11.30 14.83
C GLU A 74 -6.95 -12.58 15.66
N GLU A 75 -5.82 -12.96 16.25
CA GLU A 75 -5.66 -14.24 16.95
C GLU A 75 -6.28 -14.19 18.34
N ASP A 76 -5.81 -13.31 19.22
CA ASP A 76 -6.23 -13.39 20.63
C ASP A 76 -7.65 -12.87 20.86
N LYS A 77 -7.96 -11.71 20.28
CA LYS A 77 -9.18 -10.98 20.63
C LYS A 77 -10.35 -11.35 19.74
N LEU A 78 -10.18 -11.28 18.43
CA LEU A 78 -11.27 -11.49 17.49
C LEU A 78 -11.71 -12.95 17.51
N GLU A 79 -10.78 -13.91 17.53
CA GLU A 79 -11.12 -15.33 17.63
C GLU A 79 -11.96 -15.61 18.88
N HIS A 80 -11.52 -15.14 20.05
CA HIS A 80 -12.26 -15.35 21.29
C HIS A 80 -13.67 -14.73 21.26
N MET A 81 -13.80 -13.51 20.73
CA MET A 81 -15.11 -12.85 20.62
C MET A 81 -16.03 -13.55 19.60
N LEU A 82 -15.47 -14.12 18.53
CA LEU A 82 -16.23 -14.90 17.56
C LEU A 82 -16.66 -16.25 18.11
N GLN A 83 -15.84 -16.90 18.94
CA GLN A 83 -16.22 -18.13 19.65
C GLN A 83 -17.41 -17.89 20.58
N GLN A 84 -17.48 -16.71 21.22
CA GLN A 84 -18.58 -16.30 22.10
C GLN A 84 -19.74 -15.63 21.36
N ARG A 85 -19.79 -15.69 20.02
CA ARG A 85 -20.83 -15.04 19.24
C ARG A 85 -22.23 -15.58 19.61
N PRO A 86 -23.15 -14.74 20.15
CA PRO A 86 -24.49 -15.17 20.51
C PRO A 86 -25.27 -15.65 19.30
N LYS A 87 -26.12 -16.67 19.50
CA LYS A 87 -26.99 -17.17 18.44
C LYS A 87 -28.14 -16.19 18.19
N PRO A 88 -28.71 -16.14 16.97
CA PRO A 88 -29.85 -15.27 16.67
C PRO A 88 -31.04 -15.45 17.64
N GLY A 89 -31.31 -16.69 18.09
CA GLY A 89 -32.39 -16.95 19.04
C GLY A 89 -32.16 -16.37 20.44
N GLU A 90 -30.90 -16.27 20.88
CA GLU A 90 -30.54 -15.61 22.15
C GLU A 90 -30.79 -14.11 22.04
N LEU A 91 -30.47 -13.50 20.90
CA LEU A 91 -30.74 -12.08 20.62
C LEU A 91 -32.25 -11.76 20.56
N VAL A 92 -33.08 -12.70 20.09
CA VAL A 92 -34.55 -12.56 20.13
C VAL A 92 -35.05 -12.62 21.57
N SER A 93 -34.53 -13.54 22.38
CA SER A 93 -34.87 -13.63 23.80
C SER A 93 -34.49 -12.37 24.58
N GLU A 94 -33.38 -11.73 24.23
CA GLU A 94 -32.94 -10.47 24.84
C GLU A 94 -33.69 -9.24 24.30
N GLY A 95 -34.61 -9.42 23.34
CA GLY A 95 -35.41 -8.35 22.74
C GLY A 95 -34.61 -7.43 21.81
N ILE A 96 -33.40 -7.82 21.42
CA ILE A 96 -32.53 -7.10 20.48
C ILE A 96 -32.97 -7.37 19.04
N LEU A 97 -33.42 -8.59 18.75
CA LEU A 97 -33.86 -9.02 17.42
C LEU A 97 -35.35 -9.39 17.42
N THR A 98 -36.05 -9.11 16.32
CA THR A 98 -37.42 -9.60 16.13
C THR A 98 -37.45 -10.96 15.44
N GLU A 99 -38.46 -11.79 15.69
CA GLU A 99 -38.59 -13.12 15.10
C GLU A 99 -38.64 -13.11 13.56
N SER A 100 -39.14 -12.01 12.97
CA SER A 100 -39.18 -11.82 11.51
C SER A 100 -37.81 -11.44 10.90
N GLU A 101 -36.90 -10.90 11.69
CA GLU A 101 -35.57 -10.42 11.26
C GLU A 101 -34.49 -11.48 11.53
N ALA A 102 -34.80 -12.52 12.30
CA ALA A 102 -33.90 -13.62 12.56
C ALA A 102 -33.50 -14.33 11.25
N PRO A 103 -32.20 -14.41 10.91
CA PRO A 103 -31.76 -15.09 9.70
C PRO A 103 -32.10 -16.58 9.81
N SER A 104 -33.02 -17.03 8.95
CA SER A 104 -33.35 -18.44 8.75
C SER A 104 -32.18 -19.11 8.03
N ALA A 105 -31.26 -19.68 8.82
CA ALA A 105 -30.02 -20.37 8.42
C ALA A 105 -28.87 -19.46 7.93
N PRO A 106 -27.60 -19.88 8.17
CA PRO A 106 -26.44 -19.15 7.67
C PRO A 106 -26.43 -19.23 6.14
N THR A 107 -26.75 -18.12 5.47
CA THR A 107 -26.52 -17.99 4.03
C THR A 107 -25.03 -18.13 3.77
N PRO A 108 -24.57 -19.13 3.01
CA PRO A 108 -23.16 -19.30 2.71
C PRO A 108 -22.65 -18.08 1.93
N PRO A 109 -21.36 -17.72 2.07
CA PRO A 109 -20.79 -16.57 1.39
C PRO A 109 -20.88 -16.77 -0.13
N VAL A 110 -21.59 -15.87 -0.81
CA VAL A 110 -21.55 -15.73 -2.26
C VAL A 110 -20.21 -15.09 -2.62
N HIS A 111 -19.22 -15.91 -2.99
CA HIS A 111 -18.00 -15.40 -3.62
C HIS A 111 -18.34 -14.96 -5.04
N ALA A 112 -18.18 -13.65 -5.30
CA ALA A 112 -18.26 -13.04 -6.62
C ALA A 112 -16.93 -13.16 -7.37
#